data_AF-A0A1U7WX00-F1
#
_entry.id   AF-A0A1U7WX00-F1
#
_cell.length_a   1.000
_cell.length_b   1.000
_cell.length_c   1.000
_cell.angle_alpha   90.00
_cell.angle_beta   90.00
_cell.angle_gamma   90.00
#
_symmetry.space_group_name_H-M   'P 1'
#
loop_
_entity.id
_entity.type
_entity.pdbx_description
1 polymer ?
#
loop_
_entity_poly.entity_id
_entity_poly.type
_entity_poly.pdbx_seq_one_letter_code
_entity_poly.pdbx_strand_id
1 'polypeptide(L)'
;MSIPSPNQRISSFRNGYSSVYTYPFTLGFNPPIDPVILDFCRFFTICLAQIGPLVWRTVACLRYLSSKANVNFTFSHLIHLYHPNLIRHGVFTLTARSKKVLVNPEDDRDRGWYIRYVAVRTVDLIGETNIPFPEKWNFEPTMGDVEPIPNFRGWVDSLLKIATREQRTWKSISSLHGWKVKTHGIPSFTKFCFTC
;
A
#
# COMPACT_ATOMS: atom_id res chain seq x y z
N MET A 1 -18.42 -7.11 -3.31
CA MET A 1 -18.22 -5.73 -2.81
C MET A 1 -19.54 -5.20 -2.26
N SER A 2 -19.51 -4.49 -1.13
CA SER A 2 -20.67 -3.76 -0.61
C SER A 2 -20.30 -2.33 -0.22
N ILE A 3 -21.15 -1.38 -0.59
CA ILE A 3 -21.06 0.01 -0.11
C ILE A 3 -21.52 0.03 1.36
N PRO A 4 -20.75 0.64 2.27
CA PRO A 4 -21.14 0.75 3.68
C PRO A 4 -22.46 1.52 3.83
N SER A 5 -23.28 1.13 4.81
CA SER A 5 -24.43 1.95 5.20
C SER A 5 -23.97 3.28 5.81
N PRO A 6 -24.82 4.33 5.86
CA PRO A 6 -24.41 5.65 6.37
C PRO A 6 -23.82 5.64 7.79
N ASN A 7 -24.23 4.68 8.62
CA ASN A 7 -23.77 4.54 10.02
C ASN A 7 -22.61 3.54 10.17
N GLN A 8 -22.33 2.74 9.15
CA GLN A 8 -21.19 1.85 9.16
C GLN A 8 -19.93 2.70 9.10
N ARG A 9 -18.95 2.42 9.97
CA ARG A 9 -17.66 3.10 9.99
C ARG A 9 -16.64 2.24 9.27
N ILE A 10 -15.55 2.84 8.82
CA ILE A 10 -14.48 2.06 8.18
C ILE A 10 -13.85 1.03 9.14
N SER A 11 -13.86 1.32 10.45
CA SER A 11 -13.40 0.42 11.51
C SER A 11 -14.42 -0.65 11.89
N SER A 12 -15.62 -0.66 11.31
CA SER A 12 -16.63 -1.70 11.56
C SER A 12 -16.12 -3.05 11.07
N PHE A 13 -16.15 -4.05 11.95
CA PHE A 13 -15.71 -5.41 11.64
C PHE A 13 -16.82 -6.23 10.98
N ARG A 14 -16.43 -7.01 9.95
CA ARG A 14 -17.29 -8.01 9.31
C ARG A 14 -16.42 -9.20 8.92
N ASN A 15 -16.72 -10.37 9.49
CA ASN A 15 -15.97 -11.59 9.23
C ASN A 15 -15.95 -11.96 7.73
N GLY A 16 -14.77 -12.27 7.20
CA GLY A 16 -14.54 -12.61 5.79
C GLY A 16 -14.45 -11.40 4.84
N TYR A 17 -14.52 -10.18 5.38
CA TYR A 17 -14.47 -8.94 4.61
C TYR A 17 -13.44 -7.98 5.19
N SER A 18 -12.71 -7.32 4.28
CA SER A 18 -11.83 -6.21 4.61
C SER A 18 -12.44 -4.90 4.13
N SER A 19 -12.52 -3.92 5.03
CA SER A 19 -12.73 -2.53 4.65
C SER A 19 -11.47 -2.01 3.97
N VAL A 20 -11.63 -1.32 2.85
CA VAL A 20 -10.52 -0.69 2.10
C VAL A 20 -10.93 0.68 1.59
N TYR A 21 -10.02 1.64 1.64
CA TYR A 21 -10.21 2.91 0.93
C TYR A 21 -10.24 2.67 -0.58
N THR A 22 -11.03 3.44 -1.32
CA THR A 22 -11.05 3.31 -2.78
C THR A 22 -9.82 3.90 -3.45
N TYR A 23 -9.07 4.76 -2.74
CA TYR A 23 -7.91 5.50 -3.26
C TYR A 23 -6.87 4.65 -4.00
N PRO A 24 -6.39 3.51 -3.46
CA PRO A 24 -5.41 2.69 -4.16
C PRO A 24 -5.93 2.22 -5.53
N PHE A 25 -7.21 1.88 -5.60
CA PHE A 25 -7.84 1.40 -6.83
C PHE A 25 -8.14 2.52 -7.83
N THR A 26 -8.37 3.75 -7.36
CA THR A 26 -8.49 4.90 -8.28
C THR A 26 -7.16 5.23 -8.93
N LEU A 27 -6.03 4.87 -8.32
CA LEU A 27 -4.70 4.95 -8.93
C LEU A 27 -4.39 3.81 -9.90
N GLY A 28 -5.26 2.79 -10.01
CA GLY A 28 -5.04 1.65 -10.89
C GLY A 28 -4.32 0.46 -10.24
N PHE A 29 -4.17 0.44 -8.91
CA PHE A 29 -3.79 -0.78 -8.21
C PHE A 29 -4.94 -1.77 -8.26
N ASN A 30 -4.63 -3.02 -8.60
CA ASN A 30 -5.60 -4.09 -8.73
C ASN A 30 -5.23 -5.24 -7.79
N PRO A 31 -6.20 -6.00 -7.25
CA PRO A 31 -5.91 -7.26 -6.61
C PRO A 31 -5.22 -8.26 -7.57
N PRO A 32 -4.42 -9.21 -7.05
CA PRO A 32 -4.07 -9.35 -5.63
C PRO A 32 -3.19 -8.20 -5.13
N ILE A 33 -3.42 -7.77 -3.89
CA ILE A 33 -2.65 -6.69 -3.26
C ILE A 33 -1.17 -7.09 -3.14
N ASP A 34 -0.27 -6.11 -3.33
CA ASP A 34 1.17 -6.34 -3.28
C ASP A 34 1.57 -7.04 -1.95
N PRO A 35 2.35 -8.13 -2.02
CA PRO A 35 2.75 -8.89 -0.83
C PRO A 35 3.38 -8.03 0.27
N VAL A 36 4.09 -6.95 -0.07
CA VAL A 36 4.70 -6.06 0.92
C VAL A 36 3.65 -5.31 1.74
N ILE A 37 2.50 -4.96 1.16
CA ILE A 37 1.38 -4.37 1.90
C ILE A 37 0.73 -5.42 2.80
N LEU A 38 0.60 -6.65 2.32
CA LEU A 38 0.03 -7.75 3.10
C LEU A 38 0.91 -8.08 4.30
N ASP A 39 2.22 -8.16 4.11
CA ASP A 39 3.19 -8.40 5.16
C ASP A 39 3.26 -7.22 6.13
N PHE A 40 3.12 -5.98 5.65
CA PHE A 40 2.94 -4.81 6.51
C PHE A 40 1.72 -4.96 7.42
N CYS A 41 0.58 -5.37 6.86
CA CYS A 41 -0.66 -5.59 7.62
C CYS A 41 -0.47 -6.68 8.68
N ARG A 42 0.14 -7.81 8.32
CA ARG A 42 0.40 -8.92 9.24
C ARG A 42 1.37 -8.51 10.36
N PHE A 43 2.46 -7.85 10.01
CA PHE A 43 3.49 -7.45 10.96
C PHE A 43 2.96 -6.53 12.06
N PHE A 44 2.17 -5.51 11.70
CA PHE A 44 1.55 -4.60 12.68
C PHE A 44 0.20 -5.10 13.20
N THR A 45 -0.26 -6.27 12.74
CA THR A 45 -1.60 -6.81 13.02
C THR A 45 -2.69 -5.78 12.77
N ILE A 46 -2.72 -5.19 11.57
CA ILE A 46 -3.67 -4.15 11.16
C ILE A 46 -4.39 -4.54 9.88
N CYS A 47 -5.60 -4.02 9.68
CA CYS A 47 -6.34 -4.25 8.44
C CYS A 47 -5.92 -3.28 7.32
N LEU A 48 -6.30 -3.60 6.07
CA LEU A 48 -5.98 -2.79 4.90
C LEU A 48 -6.51 -1.34 4.97
N ALA A 49 -7.60 -1.12 5.71
CA ALA A 49 -8.12 0.22 5.97
C ALA A 49 -7.19 1.07 6.85
N GLN A 50 -6.17 0.49 7.48
CA GLN A 50 -5.15 1.24 8.22
C GLN A 50 -3.93 1.57 7.36
N ILE A 51 -3.93 1.30 6.05
CA ILE A 51 -2.83 1.62 5.16
C ILE A 51 -3.09 2.96 4.46
N GLY A 52 -2.30 3.97 4.80
CA GLY A 52 -2.42 5.32 4.25
C GLY A 52 -1.84 5.46 2.83
N PRO A 53 -2.25 6.52 2.09
CA PRO A 53 -1.82 6.78 0.71
C PRO A 53 -0.31 6.71 0.46
N LEU A 54 0.50 7.20 1.40
CA LEU A 54 1.95 7.26 1.23
C LEU A 54 2.58 5.87 1.22
N VAL A 55 2.03 4.93 2.00
CA VAL A 55 2.49 3.52 2.03
C VAL A 55 2.27 2.89 0.65
N TRP A 56 1.05 3.01 0.11
CA TRP A 56 0.69 2.51 -1.22
C TRP A 56 1.63 3.02 -2.31
N ARG A 57 1.86 4.33 -2.37
CA ARG A 57 2.72 4.95 -3.40
C ARG A 57 4.18 4.56 -3.24
N THR A 58 4.67 4.46 -2.00
CA THR A 58 6.04 4.05 -1.72
C THR A 58 6.29 2.62 -2.19
N VAL A 59 5.39 1.70 -1.84
CA VAL A 59 5.46 0.30 -2.27
C VAL A 59 5.40 0.19 -3.79
N ALA A 60 4.48 0.90 -4.44
CA ALA A 60 4.35 0.87 -5.90
C ALA A 60 5.64 1.35 -6.62
N CYS A 61 6.21 2.46 -6.18
CA CYS A 61 7.46 2.98 -6.75
C CYS A 61 8.64 2.04 -6.51
N LEU A 62 8.79 1.50 -5.29
CA LEU A 62 9.87 0.57 -4.98
C LEU A 62 9.71 -0.75 -5.73
N ARG A 63 8.49 -1.26 -5.86
CA ARG A 63 8.19 -2.45 -6.67
C ARG A 63 8.60 -2.23 -8.12
N TYR A 64 8.21 -1.10 -8.72
CA TYR A 64 8.60 -0.75 -10.09
C TYR A 64 10.13 -0.74 -10.27
N LEU A 65 10.85 -0.01 -9.41
CA LEU A 65 12.32 0.11 -9.52
C LEU A 65 13.01 -1.22 -9.28
N SER A 66 12.53 -2.02 -8.32
CA SER A 66 13.12 -3.32 -7.99
C SER A 66 12.91 -4.33 -9.12
N SER A 67 11.72 -4.36 -9.72
CA SER A 67 11.46 -5.17 -10.91
C SER A 67 12.34 -4.77 -12.09
N LYS A 68 12.58 -3.46 -12.30
CA LYS A 68 13.50 -2.98 -13.35
C LYS A 68 14.96 -3.32 -13.06
N ALA A 69 15.36 -3.30 -11.80
CA ALA A 69 16.70 -3.72 -11.35
C ALA A 69 16.87 -5.25 -11.27
N ASN A 70 15.81 -6.02 -11.52
CA ASN A 70 15.77 -7.47 -11.34
C ASN A 70 16.24 -7.92 -9.93
N VAL A 71 15.74 -7.23 -8.90
CA VAL A 71 16.00 -7.55 -7.49
C VAL A 71 14.70 -7.70 -6.71
N ASN A 72 14.72 -8.55 -5.69
CA ASN A 72 13.55 -8.75 -4.84
C ASN A 72 13.27 -7.53 -3.97
N PHE A 73 11.99 -7.22 -3.77
CA PHE A 73 11.53 -6.20 -2.82
C PHE A 73 10.57 -6.81 -1.81
N THR A 74 10.87 -6.62 -0.53
CA THR A 74 10.17 -7.24 0.61
C THR A 74 9.82 -6.18 1.66
N PHE A 75 8.98 -6.57 2.63
CA PHE A 75 8.60 -5.73 3.76
C PHE A 75 9.82 -5.21 4.55
N SER A 76 10.83 -6.05 4.78
CA SER A 76 12.05 -5.63 5.47
C SER A 76 12.72 -4.45 4.76
N HIS A 77 12.81 -4.46 3.41
CA HIS A 77 13.37 -3.34 2.65
C HIS A 77 12.61 -2.03 2.91
N LEU A 78 11.28 -2.09 2.96
CA LEU A 78 10.45 -0.92 3.20
C LEU A 78 10.73 -0.28 4.57
N ILE A 79 10.73 -1.08 5.63
CA ILE A 79 10.89 -0.59 7.03
C ILE A 79 12.33 -0.20 7.38
N HIS A 80 13.32 -0.66 6.62
CA HIS A 80 14.70 -0.16 6.71
C HIS A 80 14.90 1.18 6.00
N LEU A 81 14.10 1.49 4.97
CA LEU A 81 14.13 2.79 4.29
C LEU A 81 13.27 3.85 5.00
N TYR A 82 12.13 3.43 5.53
CA TYR A 82 11.10 4.31 6.07
C TYR A 82 10.70 3.88 7.48
N HIS A 83 10.46 4.86 8.34
CA HIS A 83 9.85 4.66 9.63
C HIS A 83 8.32 4.70 9.48
N PRO A 84 7.59 3.66 9.91
CA PRO A 84 6.14 3.69 9.97
C PRO A 84 5.68 4.64 11.08
N ASN A 85 4.69 5.49 10.78
CA ASN A 85 4.11 6.44 11.73
C ASN A 85 2.58 6.33 11.71
N LEU A 86 1.96 6.63 12.84
CA LEU A 86 0.49 6.69 12.94
C LEU A 86 -0.02 8.10 12.70
N ILE A 87 -1.09 8.21 11.93
CA ILE A 87 -1.87 9.42 11.71
C ILE A 87 -3.36 9.10 11.90
N ARG A 88 -4.18 10.15 12.11
CA ARG A 88 -5.65 10.10 12.03
C ARG A 88 -6.27 8.81 12.59
N HIS A 89 -6.19 8.62 13.90
CA HIS A 89 -6.82 7.49 14.62
C HIS A 89 -6.33 6.08 14.21
N GLY A 90 -5.05 5.94 13.88
CA GLY A 90 -4.42 4.62 13.70
C GLY A 90 -4.19 4.19 12.25
N VAL A 91 -4.23 5.13 11.30
CA VAL A 91 -3.77 4.88 9.93
C VAL A 91 -2.26 5.03 9.85
N PHE A 92 -1.58 4.08 9.22
CA PHE A 92 -0.16 4.10 8.99
C PHE A 92 0.22 4.99 7.79
N THR A 93 1.25 5.80 8.00
CA THR A 93 2.01 6.51 6.98
C THR A 93 3.49 6.15 7.11
N LEU A 94 4.32 6.71 6.23
CA LEU A 94 5.77 6.52 6.24
C LEU A 94 6.50 7.85 6.38
N THR A 95 7.65 7.82 7.05
CA THR A 95 8.60 8.94 7.06
C THR A 95 9.97 8.39 6.70
N ALA A 96 10.68 9.07 5.81
CA ALA A 96 12.01 8.61 5.41
C ALA A 96 12.97 8.60 6.61
N ARG A 97 13.74 7.52 6.78
CA ARG A 97 14.77 7.45 7.83
C ARG A 97 16.01 8.29 7.50
N SER A 98 16.13 8.77 6.26
CA SER A 98 17.24 9.58 5.78
C SER A 98 16.73 10.80 5.01
N LYS A 99 17.47 11.91 5.08
CA LYS A 99 17.24 13.11 4.25
C LYS A 99 17.38 12.83 2.76
N LYS A 100 18.18 11.81 2.40
CA LYS A 100 18.35 11.34 1.01
C LYS A 100 17.40 10.18 0.77
N VAL A 101 16.15 10.50 0.42
CA VAL A 101 15.11 9.49 0.21
C VAL A 101 15.36 8.71 -1.10
N LEU A 102 15.19 7.38 -1.05
CA LEU A 102 15.34 6.52 -2.23
C LEU A 102 14.21 6.73 -3.25
N VAL A 103 13.01 7.02 -2.79
CA VAL A 103 11.87 7.40 -3.63
C VAL A 103 11.21 8.60 -2.98
N ASN A 104 10.78 9.59 -3.76
CA ASN A 104 9.86 10.59 -3.23
C ASN A 104 8.41 10.16 -3.53
N PRO A 105 7.66 9.61 -2.56
CA PRO A 105 6.30 9.14 -2.80
C PRO A 105 5.27 10.27 -2.79
N GLU A 106 5.61 11.52 -2.45
CA GLU A 106 4.66 12.61 -2.23
C GLU A 106 3.87 13.04 -3.48
N ASP A 107 2.67 13.58 -3.25
CA ASP A 107 1.69 14.04 -4.23
C ASP A 107 0.79 15.05 -3.49
N ASP A 108 0.52 16.18 -4.13
CA ASP A 108 -0.28 17.28 -3.59
C ASP A 108 -1.79 16.97 -3.57
N ARG A 109 -2.21 15.82 -4.12
CA ARG A 109 -3.62 15.49 -4.40
C ARG A 109 -4.29 14.52 -3.42
N ASP A 110 -3.73 14.30 -2.23
CA ASP A 110 -4.30 13.40 -1.22
C ASP A 110 -5.48 14.00 -0.42
N ARG A 111 -6.40 14.69 -1.08
CA ARG A 111 -7.59 15.28 -0.41
C ARG A 111 -8.76 14.30 -0.43
N GLY A 112 -9.39 14.11 0.72
CA GLY A 112 -10.65 13.36 0.84
C GLY A 112 -10.58 11.86 0.55
N TRP A 113 -9.39 11.24 0.53
CA TRP A 113 -9.29 9.78 0.36
C TRP A 113 -9.98 9.01 1.49
N TYR A 114 -10.00 9.58 2.70
CA TYR A 114 -10.52 8.94 3.91
C TYR A 114 -12.05 8.86 3.99
N ILE A 115 -12.80 9.55 3.12
CA ILE A 115 -14.27 9.50 3.12
C ILE A 115 -14.82 8.41 2.18
N ARG A 116 -13.98 7.77 1.36
CA ARG A 116 -14.41 6.78 0.35
C ARG A 116 -13.82 5.42 0.64
N TYR A 117 -14.66 4.50 1.09
CA TYR A 117 -14.26 3.13 1.37
C TYR A 117 -15.39 2.14 1.06
N VAL A 118 -15.01 0.89 0.90
CA VAL A 118 -15.87 -0.24 0.53
C VAL A 118 -15.48 -1.46 1.34
N ALA A 119 -16.44 -2.37 1.56
CA ALA A 119 -16.14 -3.69 2.08
C ALA A 119 -16.03 -4.69 0.93
N VAL A 120 -14.91 -5.41 0.86
CA VAL A 120 -14.61 -6.42 -0.16
C VAL A 120 -14.31 -7.73 0.53
N ARG A 121 -14.63 -8.88 -0.10
CA ARG A 121 -14.25 -10.16 0.50
C ARG A 121 -12.74 -10.19 0.59
N THR A 122 -12.21 -10.62 1.73
CA THR A 122 -10.76 -10.59 1.96
C THR A 122 -10.03 -11.45 0.94
N VAL A 123 -10.58 -12.61 0.59
CA VAL A 123 -10.05 -13.51 -0.46
C VAL A 123 -9.95 -12.85 -1.84
N ASP A 124 -10.85 -11.93 -2.20
CA ASP A 124 -10.80 -11.21 -3.48
C ASP A 124 -9.67 -10.17 -3.52
N LEU A 125 -9.17 -9.75 -2.35
CA LEU A 125 -8.10 -8.75 -2.22
C LEU A 125 -6.73 -9.41 -2.10
N ILE A 126 -6.61 -10.44 -1.26
CA ILE A 126 -5.32 -11.04 -0.92
C ILE A 126 -5.01 -12.29 -1.77
N GLY A 127 -6.01 -12.79 -2.52
CA GLY A 127 -5.98 -14.10 -3.14
C GLY A 127 -6.43 -15.21 -2.18
N GLU A 128 -6.48 -16.45 -2.67
CA GLU A 128 -6.67 -17.61 -1.80
C GLU A 128 -5.37 -17.90 -1.05
N THR A 129 -5.39 -17.75 0.27
CA THR A 129 -4.24 -18.05 1.13
C THR A 129 -4.70 -18.85 2.34
N ASN A 130 -3.91 -19.84 2.75
CA ASN A 130 -4.15 -20.63 3.97
C ASN A 130 -3.82 -19.85 5.26
N ILE A 131 -3.36 -18.60 5.15
CA ILE A 131 -2.88 -17.79 6.27
C ILE A 131 -3.98 -16.79 6.63
N PRO A 132 -4.44 -16.75 7.89
CA PRO A 132 -5.39 -15.74 8.34
C PRO A 132 -4.87 -14.31 8.08
N PHE A 133 -5.78 -13.42 7.69
CA PHE A 133 -5.46 -12.02 7.46
C PHE A 133 -6.15 -11.12 8.50
N PRO A 134 -5.48 -10.10 9.05
CA PRO A 134 -6.11 -9.16 9.99
C PRO A 134 -7.20 -8.32 9.31
N GLU A 135 -8.46 -8.69 9.50
CA GLU A 135 -9.62 -7.94 8.97
C GLU A 135 -10.10 -6.83 9.90
N LYS A 136 -9.88 -7.00 11.21
CA LYS A 136 -10.36 -6.07 12.25
C LYS A 136 -9.42 -4.87 12.38
N TRP A 137 -10.01 -3.70 12.57
CA TRP A 137 -9.26 -2.50 12.93
C TRP A 137 -8.57 -2.69 14.29
N ASN A 138 -7.25 -2.55 14.31
CA ASN A 138 -6.46 -2.62 15.52
C ASN A 138 -6.13 -1.21 16.03
N PHE A 139 -6.61 -0.88 17.22
CA PHE A 139 -6.42 0.43 17.84
C PHE A 139 -5.08 0.57 18.56
N GLU A 140 -4.40 -0.54 18.83
CA GLU A 140 -3.14 -0.60 19.57
C GLU A 140 -2.14 -1.49 18.81
N PRO A 141 -1.71 -1.08 17.60
CA PRO A 141 -0.76 -1.86 16.82
C PRO A 141 0.61 -1.89 17.51
N THR A 142 1.14 -3.08 17.72
CA THR A 142 2.48 -3.29 18.26
C THR A 142 3.50 -3.42 17.13
N MET A 143 4.72 -2.94 17.36
CA MET A 143 5.84 -3.21 16.45
C MET A 143 6.50 -4.53 16.83
N GLY A 144 6.76 -5.39 15.85
CA GLY A 144 7.59 -6.58 16.03
C GLY A 144 9.07 -6.29 15.79
N ASP A 145 9.89 -7.33 15.92
CA ASP A 145 11.29 -7.28 15.54
C ASP A 145 11.45 -7.32 14.01
N VAL A 146 12.31 -6.44 13.52
CA VAL A 146 12.57 -6.29 12.09
C VAL A 146 13.75 -7.15 11.68
N GLU A 147 13.53 -8.08 10.75
CA GLU A 147 14.59 -8.94 10.23
C GLU A 147 15.66 -8.13 9.48
N PRO A 148 16.95 -8.35 9.75
CA PRO A 148 18.03 -7.71 9.01
C PRO A 148 18.04 -8.17 7.55
N ILE A 149 18.46 -7.27 6.65
CA ILE A 149 18.53 -7.56 5.21
C ILE A 149 19.98 -7.81 4.82
N PRO A 150 20.31 -9.01 4.29
CA PRO A 150 21.61 -9.25 3.69
C PRO A 150 21.88 -8.27 2.54
N ASN A 151 23.04 -7.63 2.55
CA ASN A 151 23.48 -6.71 1.49
C ASN A 151 22.46 -5.59 1.12
N PHE A 152 21.80 -5.01 2.12
CA PHE A 152 20.84 -3.91 1.90
C PHE A 152 21.41 -2.75 1.06
N ARG A 153 22.69 -2.42 1.27
CA ARG A 153 23.39 -1.39 0.49
C ARG A 153 23.47 -1.74 -0.99
N GLY A 154 23.89 -2.96 -1.32
CA GLY A 154 23.96 -3.41 -2.70
C GLY A 154 22.58 -3.40 -3.38
N TRP A 155 21.52 -3.72 -2.63
CA TRP A 155 20.15 -3.59 -3.13
C TRP A 155 19.79 -2.13 -3.46
N VAL A 156 20.08 -1.19 -2.54
CA VAL A 156 19.85 0.25 -2.79
C VAL A 156 20.63 0.73 -4.01
N ASP A 157 21.91 0.34 -4.13
CA ASP A 157 22.77 0.73 -5.25
C ASP A 157 22.23 0.21 -6.60
N SER A 158 21.64 -1.00 -6.62
CA SER A 158 20.97 -1.52 -7.82
C SER A 158 19.80 -0.65 -8.27
N LEU A 159 18.98 -0.15 -7.33
CA LEU A 159 17.86 0.76 -7.66
C LEU A 159 18.36 2.14 -8.12
N LEU A 160 19.45 2.64 -7.55
CA LEU A 160 20.04 3.92 -7.93
C LEU A 160 20.61 3.91 -9.37
N LYS A 161 21.02 2.75 -9.87
CA LYS A 161 21.49 2.59 -11.26
C LYS A 161 20.35 2.65 -12.29
N ILE A 162 19.10 2.37 -11.89
CA ILE A 162 17.95 2.33 -12.80
C ILE A 162 17.41 3.72 -13.13
N ALA A 163 17.45 4.64 -12.16
CA ALA A 163 16.76 5.91 -12.30
C ALA A 163 17.44 7.02 -11.49
N THR A 164 17.53 8.21 -12.09
CA THR A 164 17.99 9.42 -11.40
C THR A 164 17.02 9.81 -10.28
N ARG A 165 17.41 10.76 -9.45
CA ARG A 165 16.57 11.22 -8.34
C ARG A 165 15.24 11.79 -8.83
N GLU A 166 15.25 12.50 -9.95
CA GLU A 166 14.09 13.15 -10.58
C GLU A 166 13.13 12.10 -11.18
N GLN A 167 13.66 10.94 -11.58
CA GLN A 167 12.90 9.82 -12.10
C GLN A 167 12.32 8.93 -10.97
N ARG A 168 12.95 8.93 -9.78
CA ARG A 168 12.49 8.18 -8.58
C ARG A 168 11.46 8.94 -7.76
N THR A 169 10.48 9.56 -8.42
CA THR A 169 9.35 10.22 -7.77
C THR A 169 8.03 9.55 -8.13
N TRP A 170 7.05 9.62 -7.24
CA TRP A 170 5.69 9.15 -7.54
C TRP A 170 5.14 9.79 -8.81
N LYS A 171 5.31 11.11 -8.98
CA LYS A 171 4.85 11.83 -10.16
C LYS A 171 5.47 11.28 -11.46
N SER A 172 6.78 11.04 -11.45
CA SER A 172 7.49 10.49 -12.61
C SER A 172 7.02 9.06 -12.92
N ILE A 173 6.99 8.19 -11.91
CA ILE A 173 6.63 6.76 -12.09
C ILE A 173 5.15 6.58 -12.44
N SER A 174 4.24 7.25 -11.71
CA SER A 174 2.80 7.16 -11.95
C SER A 174 2.42 7.57 -13.37
N SER A 175 3.13 8.54 -13.95
CA SER A 175 2.90 8.98 -15.33
C SER A 175 3.19 7.89 -16.37
N LEU A 176 4.19 7.03 -16.13
CA LEU A 176 4.55 5.92 -17.01
C LEU A 176 3.47 4.83 -17.04
N HIS A 177 2.74 4.68 -15.94
CA HIS A 177 1.72 3.65 -15.77
C HIS A 177 0.29 4.16 -15.94
N GLY A 178 0.10 5.46 -16.20
CA GLY A 178 -1.23 6.06 -16.24
C GLY A 178 -1.96 6.05 -14.88
N TRP A 179 -1.22 5.91 -13.77
CA TRP A 179 -1.75 5.93 -12.42
C TRP A 179 -2.17 7.36 -12.05
N LYS A 180 -3.42 7.69 -12.37
CA LYS A 180 -4.00 9.01 -12.13
C LYS A 180 -5.15 8.87 -11.16
N VAL A 181 -5.20 9.73 -10.13
CA VAL A 181 -6.34 9.79 -9.21
C VAL A 181 -7.61 10.07 -10.03
N LYS A 182 -8.50 9.07 -10.10
CA LYS A 182 -9.84 9.26 -10.63
C LYS A 182 -10.70 9.89 -9.53
N THR A 183 -11.06 11.16 -9.72
CA THR A 183 -11.90 11.93 -8.78
C THR A 183 -13.36 11.49 -8.78
N HIS A 184 -13.80 10.75 -9.80
CA HIS A 184 -15.16 10.26 -9.97
C HIS A 184 -15.22 8.74 -10.12
N GLY A 185 -16.18 8.12 -9.43
CA GLY A 185 -16.48 6.69 -9.46
C GLY A 185 -15.77 5.89 -8.37
N ILE A 186 -16.51 5.10 -7.61
CA ILE A 186 -15.98 3.83 -7.11
C ILE A 186 -15.69 3.05 -8.39
N PRO A 187 -14.45 2.62 -8.67
CA PRO A 187 -14.21 1.72 -9.81
C PRO A 187 -15.20 0.59 -9.68
N SER A 188 -16.07 0.42 -10.67
CA SER A 188 -16.98 -0.71 -10.71
C SER A 188 -16.11 -1.95 -10.67
N PHE A 189 -16.09 -2.67 -9.55
CA PHE A 189 -15.35 -3.94 -9.46
C PHE A 189 -15.89 -4.97 -10.48
N THR A 190 -17.03 -4.68 -11.12
CA THR A 190 -17.60 -5.41 -12.26
C THR A 190 -16.92 -5.16 -13.62
N LYS A 191 -16.05 -4.15 -13.76
CA LYS A 191 -15.16 -4.02 -14.94
C LYS A 191 -13.83 -4.76 -14.78
N PHE A 192 -13.66 -5.50 -13.68
CA PHE A 192 -12.59 -6.48 -13.54
C PHE A 192 -13.09 -7.75 -14.22
N CYS A 193 -13.14 -7.73 -15.55
CA CYS A 193 -13.15 -8.97 -16.31
C CYS A 193 -11.83 -9.67 -15.98
N PHE A 194 -11.92 -10.77 -15.24
CA PHE A 194 -10.95 -11.84 -15.29
C PHE A 194 -10.90 -12.30 -16.75
N THR A 195 -9.98 -11.75 -17.53
CA THR A 195 -9.52 -12.47 -18.72
C THR A 195 -8.50 -13.48 -18.23
N CYS A 196 -8.90 -14.75 -18.35
CA CYS A 196 -8.10 -15.94 -18.15
C CYS A 196 -6.72 -15.85 -18.80
#